data_AF-A0ABD3R6H3-F1
#
_entry.id   AF-A0ABD3R6H3-F1
#
_cell.length_a   1.000
_cell.length_b   1.000
_cell.length_c   1.000
_cell.angle_alpha   90.00
_cell.angle_beta   90.00
_cell.angle_gamma   90.00
#
_symmetry.space_group_name_H-M   'P 1'
#
loop_
_entity.id
_entity.type
_entity.pdbx_description
1 polymer ?
#
loop_
_entity_poly.entity_id
_entity_poly.type
_entity_poly.pdbx_seq_one_letter_code
_entity_poly.pdbx_strand_id
1 'polypeptide(L)'
;MAPISSFLTASFLVVSTGAFSPASNPTTTKTSIRPTTSSNSRLYENFGFSFAEDQVENTPQLILGEANYKKWLNSVDPNNMLNRQYPVLARVRELGLLEQTAELGVLSKLEKQGLTLQKAEQLLPLLEDLGLLGLVANNQQLLINGVAPLAIEGAPLILPLLAGALDVGAPAFYAAAAGAAGLDAFLFATGAEVPFLGLSAGAVAGLVLVPLSVALAVVGGAIGNLKN
;
A
#
# COMPACT_ATOMS: atom_id res chain seq x y z
N MET A 1 40.50 8.09 40.39
CA MET A 1 40.30 7.13 41.49
C MET A 1 38.81 6.83 41.56
N ALA A 2 38.36 5.61 41.22
CA ALA A 2 37.02 5.10 41.56
C ALA A 2 37.12 4.39 42.94
N PRO A 3 36.02 4.15 43.70
CA PRO A 3 35.04 3.07 43.41
C PRO A 3 33.56 3.48 43.60
N ILE A 4 32.55 2.89 42.91
CA ILE A 4 31.79 1.62 43.20
C ILE A 4 31.12 1.73 44.61
N SER A 5 29.81 1.63 44.89
CA SER A 5 28.63 0.89 44.36
C SER A 5 27.41 1.14 45.28
N SER A 6 26.17 1.02 44.79
CA SER A 6 24.96 0.40 45.42
C SER A 6 23.68 0.91 44.72
N PHE A 7 22.99 0.16 43.85
CA PHE A 7 21.95 -0.86 44.09
C PHE A 7 20.64 -0.37 44.75
N LEU A 8 19.52 -0.93 44.24
CA LEU A 8 18.08 -0.80 44.57
C LEU A 8 17.31 0.44 44.09
N THR A 9 16.00 0.44 43.82
CA THR A 9 14.97 -0.55 43.38
C THR A 9 13.69 0.28 43.15
N ALA A 10 12.92 -0.11 42.12
CA ALA A 10 11.50 0.12 41.82
C ALA A 10 10.63 1.04 42.70
N SER A 11 9.76 1.84 42.06
CA SER A 11 8.30 1.81 42.29
C SER A 11 7.53 2.62 41.24
N PHE A 12 6.64 1.93 40.52
CA PHE A 12 5.57 2.49 39.69
C PHE A 12 4.51 3.17 40.57
N LEU A 13 3.98 4.32 40.14
CA LEU A 13 2.76 4.90 40.70
C LEU A 13 1.74 5.14 39.59
N VAL A 14 0.73 4.30 39.62
CA VAL A 14 -0.51 4.30 38.85
C VAL A 14 -1.38 5.47 39.33
N VAL A 15 -1.83 6.34 38.42
CA VAL A 15 -2.94 7.27 38.67
C VAL A 15 -4.21 6.70 38.05
N SER A 16 -5.21 6.63 38.91
CA SER A 16 -6.56 6.13 38.74
C SER A 16 -7.40 6.94 37.75
N THR A 17 -8.03 6.26 36.79
CA THR A 17 -9.34 6.66 36.24
C THR A 17 -10.33 5.55 36.57
N GLY A 18 -11.24 5.87 37.49
CA GLY A 18 -12.37 5.02 37.83
C GLY A 18 -13.56 5.27 36.90
N ALA A 19 -14.45 4.28 36.91
CA ALA A 19 -15.82 4.26 36.43
C ALA A 19 -16.04 4.10 34.91
N PHE A 20 -16.07 2.84 34.47
CA PHE A 20 -17.25 2.23 33.85
C PHE A 20 -17.08 0.70 33.91
N SER A 21 -17.76 0.04 34.86
CA SER A 21 -17.87 -1.42 34.92
C SER A 21 -19.27 -1.84 34.47
N PRO A 22 -19.45 -2.68 33.44
CA PRO A 22 -20.66 -3.47 33.32
C PRO A 22 -20.64 -4.61 34.36
N ALA A 23 -21.71 -4.70 35.13
CA ALA A 23 -21.91 -5.71 36.17
C ALA A 23 -21.90 -7.14 35.60
N SER A 24 -21.21 -8.03 36.31
CA SER A 24 -21.20 -9.47 36.08
C SER A 24 -22.50 -10.11 36.59
N ASN A 25 -23.23 -10.80 35.71
CA ASN A 25 -24.15 -11.87 36.09
C ASN A 25 -23.61 -13.21 35.57
N PRO A 26 -23.40 -14.24 36.42
CA PRO A 26 -23.00 -15.56 35.97
C PRO A 26 -24.26 -16.37 35.62
N THR A 27 -24.80 -16.15 34.41
CA THR A 27 -25.81 -17.07 33.85
C THR A 27 -25.13 -18.04 32.92
N THR A 28 -25.27 -19.31 33.24
CA THR A 28 -24.74 -20.49 32.55
C THR A 28 -25.22 -20.54 31.10
N THR A 29 -24.47 -19.92 30.17
CA THR A 29 -24.62 -20.16 28.73
C THR A 29 -23.51 -21.08 28.27
N LYS A 30 -23.94 -22.26 27.81
CA LYS A 30 -23.11 -23.29 27.18
C LYS A 30 -22.10 -22.63 26.23
N THR A 31 -20.83 -22.88 26.48
CA THR A 31 -19.73 -22.61 25.56
C THR A 31 -20.04 -23.31 24.25
N SER A 32 -20.67 -22.59 23.32
CA SER A 32 -20.67 -22.97 21.92
C SER A 32 -19.25 -22.73 21.45
N ILE A 33 -18.44 -23.80 21.49
CA ILE A 33 -17.18 -23.87 20.76
C ILE A 33 -17.57 -23.61 19.30
N ARG A 34 -17.38 -22.38 18.82
CA ARG A 34 -17.54 -22.04 17.42
C ARG A 34 -16.54 -22.94 16.66
N PRO A 35 -16.99 -23.89 15.84
CA PRO A 35 -16.06 -24.65 15.04
C PRO A 35 -15.37 -23.66 14.09
N THR A 36 -14.04 -23.65 14.12
CA THR A 36 -13.19 -23.07 13.07
C THR A 36 -13.27 -23.95 11.83
N THR A 37 -14.48 -24.13 11.31
CA THR A 37 -14.70 -24.53 9.92
C THR A 37 -14.81 -23.24 9.14
N SER A 38 -13.95 -23.09 8.13
CA SER A 38 -14.09 -22.15 7.03
C SER A 38 -15.55 -22.21 6.52
N SER A 39 -16.40 -21.37 7.07
CA SER A 39 -17.77 -21.23 6.61
C SER A 39 -17.68 -20.26 5.45
N ASN A 40 -17.79 -20.79 4.23
CA ASN A 40 -18.20 -20.02 3.07
C ASN A 40 -19.54 -19.37 3.39
N SER A 41 -19.52 -18.22 4.07
CA SER A 41 -20.69 -17.38 4.24
C SER A 41 -21.03 -16.89 2.85
N ARG A 42 -22.02 -17.53 2.21
CA ARG A 42 -22.59 -17.05 0.96
C ARG A 42 -23.20 -15.69 1.25
N LEU A 43 -22.43 -14.64 0.99
CA LEU A 43 -22.90 -13.27 1.05
C LEU A 43 -23.84 -13.12 -0.14
N TYR A 44 -25.13 -12.95 0.11
CA TYR A 44 -26.12 -12.69 -0.95
C TYR A 44 -26.04 -11.25 -1.47
N GLU A 45 -24.93 -10.56 -1.21
CA GLU A 45 -24.66 -9.17 -1.53
C GLU A 45 -23.29 -9.09 -2.21
N ASN A 46 -23.19 -8.21 -3.21
CA ASN A 46 -21.98 -7.99 -3.99
C ASN A 46 -21.62 -6.52 -3.92
N PHE A 47 -20.42 -6.24 -3.37
CA PHE A 47 -19.93 -4.88 -3.17
C PHE A 47 -19.15 -4.36 -4.39
N GLY A 48 -19.01 -5.17 -5.44
CA GLY A 48 -18.37 -4.80 -6.69
C GLY A 48 -16.85 -4.91 -6.67
N PHE A 49 -16.26 -5.46 -5.61
CA PHE A 49 -14.81 -5.58 -5.47
C PHE A 49 -14.28 -6.88 -6.10
N SER A 50 -13.68 -6.78 -7.29
CA SER A 50 -13.10 -7.94 -7.98
C SER A 50 -11.85 -8.53 -7.30
N PHE A 51 -11.30 -7.86 -6.28
CA PHE A 51 -10.06 -8.28 -5.59
C PHE A 51 -10.31 -9.07 -4.30
N ALA A 52 -11.50 -8.96 -3.72
CA ALA A 52 -11.86 -9.57 -2.44
C ALA A 52 -13.14 -10.42 -2.51
N GLU A 53 -13.82 -10.43 -3.66
CA GLU A 53 -15.11 -11.10 -3.82
C GLU A 53 -15.17 -11.89 -5.14
N ASP A 54 -15.54 -13.17 -5.07
CA ASP A 54 -15.98 -13.92 -6.25
C ASP A 54 -17.49 -13.73 -6.44
N GLN A 55 -17.84 -12.87 -7.40
CA GLN A 55 -19.23 -12.52 -7.70
C GLN A 55 -20.01 -13.72 -8.27
N VAL A 56 -19.36 -14.66 -8.96
CA VAL A 56 -20.02 -15.80 -9.59
C VAL A 56 -20.38 -16.85 -8.56
N GLU A 57 -19.56 -17.00 -7.52
CA GLU A 57 -19.80 -17.95 -6.43
C GLU A 57 -20.76 -17.41 -5.36
N ASN A 58 -20.78 -16.08 -5.15
CA ASN A 58 -21.57 -15.46 -4.08
C ASN A 58 -22.97 -14.94 -4.50
N THR A 59 -23.26 -14.72 -5.79
CA THR A 59 -24.56 -14.16 -6.22
C THR A 59 -25.45 -15.10 -7.06
N PRO A 60 -26.79 -15.08 -6.88
CA PRO A 60 -27.72 -15.85 -7.72
C PRO A 60 -27.66 -15.38 -9.18
N GLN A 61 -27.76 -16.31 -10.14
CA GLN A 61 -27.69 -16.01 -11.58
C GLN A 61 -28.68 -14.93 -12.07
N LEU A 62 -29.79 -14.72 -11.35
CA LEU A 62 -30.78 -13.70 -11.68
C LEU A 62 -30.27 -12.26 -11.45
N ILE A 63 -29.35 -12.04 -10.50
CA ILE A 63 -28.78 -10.71 -10.17
C ILE A 63 -27.40 -10.52 -10.85
N LEU A 64 -26.85 -11.56 -11.47
CA LEU A 64 -25.60 -11.50 -12.26
C LEU A 64 -25.69 -10.61 -13.51
N GLY A 65 -26.89 -10.16 -13.91
CA GLY A 65 -27.08 -9.30 -15.07
C GLY A 65 -26.20 -8.04 -15.04
N GLU A 66 -26.06 -7.40 -13.88
CA GLU A 66 -25.19 -6.23 -13.72
C GLU A 66 -23.70 -6.59 -13.84
N ALA A 67 -23.25 -7.67 -13.19
CA ALA A 67 -21.86 -8.12 -13.28
C ALA A 67 -21.48 -8.53 -14.71
N ASN A 68 -22.38 -9.25 -15.39
CA ASN A 68 -22.22 -9.64 -16.80
C ASN A 68 -22.26 -8.43 -17.73
N TYR A 69 -23.13 -7.45 -17.45
CA TYR A 69 -23.17 -6.20 -18.21
C TYR A 69 -21.91 -5.37 -18.02
N LYS A 70 -21.37 -5.25 -16.80
CA LYS A 70 -20.08 -4.59 -16.55
C LYS A 70 -18.92 -5.30 -17.26
N LYS A 71 -18.88 -6.63 -17.24
CA LYS A 71 -17.89 -7.43 -17.98
C LYS A 71 -17.98 -7.18 -19.49
N TRP A 72 -19.18 -7.21 -20.06
CA TRP A 72 -19.40 -6.92 -21.48
C TRP A 72 -19.04 -5.47 -21.81
N LEU A 73 -19.50 -4.51 -21.02
CA LEU A 73 -19.27 -3.09 -21.27
C LEU A 73 -17.77 -2.77 -21.20
N ASN A 74 -17.05 -3.31 -20.23
CA ASN A 74 -15.58 -3.17 -20.13
C ASN A 74 -14.84 -3.85 -21.31
N SER A 75 -15.43 -4.86 -21.95
CA SER A 75 -14.84 -5.48 -23.15
C SER A 75 -15.04 -4.66 -24.42
N VAL A 76 -16.13 -3.89 -24.49
CA VAL A 76 -16.47 -3.05 -25.65
C VAL A 76 -15.87 -1.65 -25.54
N ASP A 77 -15.97 -1.05 -24.35
CA ASP A 77 -15.40 0.23 -23.99
C ASP A 77 -14.77 0.15 -22.59
N PRO A 78 -13.44 -0.04 -22.51
CA PRO A 78 -12.72 -0.09 -21.23
C PRO A 78 -12.83 1.20 -20.42
N ASN A 79 -13.15 2.34 -21.05
CA ASN A 79 -13.23 3.67 -20.46
C ASN A 79 -14.67 4.22 -20.49
N ASN A 80 -15.61 3.39 -20.04
CA ASN A 80 -17.02 3.75 -19.94
C ASN A 80 -17.34 4.57 -18.67
N MET A 81 -18.57 5.08 -18.57
CA MET A 81 -19.03 5.86 -17.40
C MET A 81 -18.97 5.10 -16.06
N LEU A 82 -19.00 3.76 -16.10
CA LEU A 82 -18.95 2.92 -14.91
C LEU A 82 -17.51 2.56 -14.49
N ASN A 83 -16.56 2.62 -15.43
CA ASN A 83 -15.15 2.31 -15.21
C ASN A 83 -14.24 3.42 -15.78
N ARG A 84 -14.53 4.67 -15.40
CA ARG A 84 -13.78 5.81 -15.91
C ARG A 84 -12.31 5.69 -15.50
N GLN A 85 -11.42 5.68 -16.48
CA GLN A 85 -9.99 5.64 -16.25
C GLN A 85 -9.47 7.06 -16.07
N TYR A 86 -8.55 7.24 -15.11
CA TYR A 86 -7.85 8.51 -14.95
C TYR A 86 -7.02 8.83 -16.21
N PRO A 87 -7.12 10.04 -16.79
CA PRO A 87 -6.48 10.39 -18.05
C PRO A 87 -4.98 10.71 -17.85
N VAL A 88 -4.19 9.68 -17.55
CA VAL A 88 -2.75 9.77 -17.22
C VAL A 88 -1.99 10.62 -18.24
N LEU A 89 -2.11 10.31 -19.54
CA LEU A 89 -1.33 10.98 -20.58
C LEU A 89 -1.67 12.47 -20.73
N ALA A 90 -2.95 12.83 -20.59
CA ALA A 90 -3.39 14.21 -20.65
C ALA A 90 -2.82 14.99 -19.45
N ARG A 91 -2.93 14.43 -18.24
CA ARG A 91 -2.47 15.08 -17.00
C ARG A 91 -0.96 15.21 -16.92
N VAL A 92 -0.21 14.18 -17.33
CA VAL A 92 1.27 14.24 -17.44
C VAL A 92 1.71 15.38 -18.37
N ARG A 93 0.98 15.57 -19.48
CA ARG A 93 1.24 16.66 -20.43
C ARG A 93 0.85 18.02 -19.85
N GLU A 94 -0.34 18.14 -19.27
CA GLU A 94 -0.86 19.39 -18.68
C GLU A 94 0.01 19.90 -17.54
N LEU A 95 0.52 18.99 -16.71
CA LEU A 95 1.42 19.32 -15.60
C LEU A 95 2.88 19.46 -16.03
N GLY A 96 3.21 19.21 -17.30
CA GLY A 96 4.59 19.29 -17.81
C GLY A 96 5.56 18.36 -17.10
N LEU A 97 5.11 17.19 -16.62
CA LEU A 97 5.94 16.36 -15.73
C LEU A 97 7.21 15.85 -16.41
N LEU A 98 7.14 15.53 -17.70
CA LEU A 98 8.31 15.09 -18.47
C LEU A 98 9.36 16.22 -18.60
N GLU A 99 8.90 17.45 -18.81
CA GLU A 99 9.76 18.63 -18.84
C GLU A 99 10.42 18.85 -17.48
N GLN A 100 9.65 18.84 -16.40
CA GLN A 100 10.17 18.95 -15.02
C GLN A 100 11.19 17.85 -14.69
N THR A 101 10.93 16.60 -15.09
CA THR A 101 11.89 15.50 -14.86
C THR A 101 13.20 15.70 -15.63
N ALA A 102 13.13 16.28 -16.83
CA ALA A 102 14.30 16.59 -17.64
C ALA A 102 15.08 17.78 -17.06
N GLU A 103 14.40 18.85 -16.66
CA GLU A 103 15.01 20.04 -16.04
C GLU A 103 15.70 19.72 -14.72
N LEU A 104 15.07 18.89 -13.88
CA LEU A 104 15.66 18.40 -12.63
C LEU A 104 16.79 17.39 -12.87
N GLY A 105 17.00 16.95 -14.12
CA GLY A 105 18.03 15.98 -14.48
C GLY A 105 17.86 14.64 -13.79
N VAL A 106 16.63 14.24 -13.45
CA VAL A 106 16.33 13.04 -12.65
C VAL A 106 16.94 11.79 -13.30
N LEU A 107 16.80 11.65 -14.62
CA LEU A 107 17.37 10.53 -15.38
C LEU A 107 18.91 10.53 -15.33
N SER A 108 19.54 11.69 -15.53
CA SER A 108 20.99 11.81 -15.45
C SER A 108 21.53 11.54 -14.04
N LYS A 109 20.78 11.89 -13.00
CA LYS A 109 21.12 11.58 -11.62
C LYS A 109 20.95 10.08 -11.32
N LEU A 110 19.89 9.45 -11.79
CA LEU A 110 19.68 8.01 -11.68
C LEU A 110 20.81 7.22 -12.37
N GLU A 111 21.24 7.66 -13.55
CA GLU A 111 22.34 7.04 -14.27
C GLU A 111 23.68 7.22 -13.52
N LYS A 112 23.94 8.41 -12.96
CA LYS A 112 25.10 8.65 -12.08
C LYS A 112 25.09 7.77 -10.82
N GLN A 113 23.91 7.43 -10.32
CA GLN A 113 23.72 6.50 -9.21
C GLN A 113 23.78 5.02 -9.66
N GLY A 114 24.09 4.77 -10.93
CA GLY A 114 24.30 3.43 -11.50
C GLY A 114 23.03 2.74 -12.00
N LEU A 115 21.86 3.39 -11.92
CA LEU A 115 20.60 2.83 -12.39
C LEU A 115 20.50 2.95 -13.92
N THR A 116 21.24 2.09 -14.63
CA THR A 116 21.24 1.99 -16.09
C THR A 116 20.12 1.05 -16.58
N LEU A 117 19.80 1.10 -17.87
CA LEU A 117 18.85 0.15 -18.49
C LEU A 117 19.23 -1.30 -18.20
N GLN A 118 20.52 -1.64 -18.30
CA GLN A 118 21.00 -3.00 -18.06
C GLN A 118 20.73 -3.44 -16.61
N LYS A 119 20.82 -2.52 -15.64
CA LYS A 119 20.48 -2.81 -14.24
C LYS A 119 18.98 -2.91 -14.03
N ALA A 120 18.19 -2.06 -14.70
CA ALA A 120 16.74 -2.20 -14.68
C ALA A 120 16.30 -3.58 -15.20
N GLU A 121 16.91 -4.09 -16.27
CA GLU A 121 16.64 -5.44 -16.78
C GLU A 121 17.03 -6.53 -15.77
N GLN A 122 18.14 -6.37 -15.04
CA GLN A 122 18.53 -7.31 -13.97
C GLN A 122 17.59 -7.26 -12.77
N LEU A 123 16.91 -6.13 -12.55
CA LEU A 123 15.93 -6.00 -11.48
C LEU A 123 14.58 -6.63 -11.86
N LEU A 124 14.23 -6.72 -13.14
CA LEU A 124 12.93 -7.28 -13.56
C LEU A 124 12.68 -8.70 -12.99
N PRO A 125 13.62 -9.67 -13.08
CA PRO A 125 13.44 -10.99 -12.44
C PRO A 125 13.24 -10.89 -10.93
N LEU A 126 13.98 -10.01 -10.26
CA LEU A 126 13.87 -9.81 -8.81
C LEU A 126 12.51 -9.20 -8.43
N LEU A 127 11.98 -8.26 -9.21
CA LEU A 127 10.64 -7.72 -9.02
C LEU A 127 9.54 -8.77 -9.29
N GLU A 128 9.79 -9.70 -10.21
CA GLU A 128 8.90 -10.85 -10.46
C GLU A 128 8.90 -11.82 -9.28
N ASP A 129 10.08 -12.19 -8.76
CA ASP A 129 10.24 -13.05 -7.58
C ASP A 129 9.60 -12.44 -6.32
N LEU A 130 9.65 -11.11 -6.20
CA LEU A 130 8.97 -10.36 -5.12
C LEU A 130 7.47 -10.16 -5.39
N GLY A 131 6.94 -10.63 -6.52
CA GLY A 131 5.54 -10.53 -6.89
C GLY A 131 5.06 -9.10 -7.21
N LEU A 132 5.95 -8.12 -7.30
CA LEU A 132 5.60 -6.72 -7.58
C LEU A 132 5.03 -6.55 -8.99
N LEU A 133 5.61 -7.24 -9.98
CA LEU A 133 5.13 -7.22 -11.37
C LEU A 133 3.75 -7.89 -11.49
N GLY A 134 3.56 -9.04 -10.84
CA GLY A 134 2.26 -9.69 -10.74
C GLY A 134 1.22 -8.81 -10.04
N LEU A 135 1.61 -8.09 -8.99
CA LEU A 135 0.73 -7.13 -8.30
C LEU A 135 0.32 -5.99 -9.24
N VAL A 136 1.27 -5.42 -10.00
CA VAL A 136 0.97 -4.36 -10.98
C VAL A 136 0.08 -4.86 -12.11
N ALA A 137 0.37 -6.03 -12.65
CA ALA A 137 -0.39 -6.63 -13.75
C ALA A 137 -1.83 -6.95 -13.36
N ASN A 138 -2.05 -7.48 -12.14
CA ASN A 138 -3.38 -7.87 -11.68
C ASN A 138 -4.22 -6.71 -11.14
N ASN A 139 -3.59 -5.57 -10.79
CA ASN A 139 -4.26 -4.44 -10.14
C ASN A 139 -4.18 -3.15 -10.96
N GLN A 140 -4.07 -3.24 -12.28
CA GLN A 140 -3.96 -2.07 -13.16
C GLN A 140 -5.07 -1.04 -12.93
N GLN A 141 -6.32 -1.47 -12.73
CA GLN A 141 -7.42 -0.55 -12.48
C GLN A 141 -7.26 0.22 -11.16
N LEU A 142 -6.79 -0.45 -10.10
CA LEU A 142 -6.52 0.20 -8.80
C LEU A 142 -5.32 1.13 -8.87
N LEU A 143 -4.29 0.76 -9.63
CA LEU A 143 -3.12 1.60 -9.84
C LEU A 143 -3.46 2.84 -10.66
N ILE A 144 -4.22 2.69 -11.74
CA ILE A 144 -4.61 3.79 -12.64
C ILE A 144 -5.60 4.73 -11.94
N ASN A 145 -6.58 4.21 -11.20
CA ASN A 145 -7.62 5.06 -10.60
C ASN A 145 -7.37 5.45 -9.13
N GLY A 146 -6.53 4.70 -8.42
CA GLY A 146 -6.20 4.97 -7.01
C GLY A 146 -4.84 5.65 -6.86
N VAL A 147 -3.79 5.04 -7.40
CA VAL A 147 -2.40 5.51 -7.20
C VAL A 147 -2.03 6.61 -8.19
N ALA A 148 -2.40 6.49 -9.46
CA ALA A 148 -1.98 7.42 -10.51
C ALA A 148 -2.43 8.86 -10.27
N PRO A 149 -3.66 9.15 -9.76
CA PRO A 149 -4.03 10.53 -9.42
C PRO A 149 -3.12 11.12 -8.34
N LEU A 150 -2.81 10.34 -7.29
CA LEU A 150 -1.91 10.79 -6.23
C LEU A 150 -0.47 11.00 -6.74
N ALA A 151 0.01 10.07 -7.57
CA ALA A 151 1.37 10.12 -8.11
C ALA A 151 1.54 11.27 -9.12
N ILE A 152 0.55 11.50 -10.01
CA ILE A 152 0.64 12.47 -11.10
C ILE A 152 0.33 13.88 -10.60
N GLU A 153 -0.74 14.06 -9.83
CA GLU A 153 -1.09 15.38 -9.27
C GLU A 153 -0.10 15.81 -8.18
N GLY A 154 0.47 14.85 -7.44
CA GLY A 154 1.50 15.10 -6.43
C GLY A 154 2.91 15.23 -7.01
N ALA A 155 3.13 14.84 -8.28
CA ALA A 155 4.45 14.85 -8.90
C ALA A 155 5.16 16.21 -8.84
N PRO A 156 4.51 17.37 -9.08
CA PRO A 156 5.20 18.66 -9.00
C PRO A 156 5.84 18.95 -7.63
N LEU A 157 5.28 18.38 -6.55
CA LEU A 157 5.83 18.49 -5.20
C LEU A 157 6.89 17.41 -4.92
N ILE A 158 6.67 16.19 -5.41
CA ILE A 158 7.51 15.02 -5.13
C ILE A 158 8.77 15.00 -6.00
N LEU A 159 8.70 15.47 -7.25
CA LEU A 159 9.82 15.43 -8.20
C LEU A 159 11.07 16.19 -7.70
N PRO A 160 10.97 17.41 -7.14
CA PRO A 160 12.12 18.08 -6.55
C PRO A 160 12.70 17.33 -5.35
N LEU A 161 11.83 16.75 -4.50
CA LEU A 161 12.26 15.94 -3.35
C LEU A 161 13.01 14.68 -3.82
N LEU A 162 12.49 14.00 -4.85
CA LEU A 162 13.12 12.83 -5.44
C LEU A 162 14.47 13.18 -6.08
N ALA A 163 14.54 14.30 -6.81
CA ALA A 163 15.78 14.79 -7.38
C ALA A 163 16.84 15.11 -6.32
N GLY A 164 16.43 15.60 -5.13
CA GLY A 164 17.31 15.80 -3.98
C GLY A 164 17.69 14.48 -3.29
N ALA A 165 16.76 13.55 -3.14
CA ALA A 165 17.03 12.21 -2.60
C ALA A 165 18.05 11.45 -3.46
N LEU A 166 18.00 11.64 -4.78
CA LEU A 166 18.97 11.08 -5.73
C LEU A 166 20.38 11.66 -5.57
N ASP A 167 20.53 12.88 -5.05
CA ASP A 167 21.86 13.44 -4.73
C ASP A 167 22.46 12.77 -3.48
N VAL A 168 21.60 12.37 -2.52
CA VAL A 168 22.00 11.63 -1.32
C VAL A 168 22.35 10.17 -1.65
N GLY A 169 21.62 9.56 -2.59
CA GLY A 169 21.83 8.19 -3.04
C GLY A 169 21.10 7.14 -2.18
N ALA A 170 21.66 5.93 -2.11
CA ALA A 170 21.03 4.77 -1.46
C ALA A 170 20.44 5.02 -0.05
N PRO A 171 21.08 5.79 0.86
CA PRO A 171 20.53 6.03 2.20
C PRO A 171 19.15 6.71 2.18
N ALA A 172 18.87 7.60 1.23
CA ALA A 172 17.58 8.27 1.14
C ALA A 172 16.46 7.28 0.76
N PHE A 173 16.75 6.34 -0.14
CA PHE A 173 15.80 5.31 -0.54
C PHE A 173 15.54 4.29 0.57
N TYR A 174 16.58 3.89 1.33
CA TYR A 174 16.38 3.05 2.51
C TYR A 174 15.61 3.76 3.63
N ALA A 175 15.89 5.04 3.88
CA ALA A 175 15.14 5.83 4.84
C ALA A 175 13.66 5.96 4.43
N ALA A 176 13.39 6.19 3.14
CA ALA A 176 12.04 6.23 2.61
C ALA A 176 11.34 4.86 2.70
N ALA A 177 12.04 3.77 2.40
CA ALA A 177 11.54 2.40 2.55
C ALA A 177 11.17 2.09 4.02
N ALA A 178 12.08 2.40 4.95
CA ALA A 178 11.84 2.24 6.38
C ALA A 178 10.69 3.14 6.88
N GLY A 179 10.58 4.36 6.36
CA GLY A 179 9.46 5.26 6.65
C GLY A 179 8.13 4.71 6.17
N ALA A 180 8.06 4.17 4.95
CA ALA A 180 6.84 3.56 4.41
C ALA A 180 6.44 2.30 5.18
N ALA A 181 7.39 1.40 5.47
CA ALA A 181 7.13 0.19 6.26
C ALA A 181 6.76 0.52 7.72
N GLY A 182 7.42 1.51 8.32
CA GLY A 182 7.13 1.96 9.69
C GLY A 182 5.76 2.63 9.80
N LEU A 183 5.37 3.42 8.80
CA LEU A 183 4.04 4.03 8.75
C LEU A 183 2.94 2.98 8.58
N ASP A 184 3.17 1.97 7.74
CA ASP A 184 2.26 0.83 7.61
C ASP A 184 2.09 0.08 8.95
N ALA A 185 3.20 -0.29 9.58
CA ALA A 185 3.19 -0.96 10.88
C ALA A 185 2.52 -0.11 11.98
N PHE A 186 2.71 1.21 11.95
CA PHE A 186 2.05 2.13 12.88
C PHE A 186 0.54 2.21 12.65
N LEU A 187 0.09 2.34 11.40
CA LEU A 187 -1.34 2.36 11.06
C LEU A 187 -2.02 1.03 11.41
N PHE A 188 -1.30 -0.08 11.28
CA PHE A 188 -1.79 -1.39 11.70
C PHE A 188 -1.86 -1.52 13.22
N ALA A 189 -0.82 -1.10 13.94
CA ALA A 189 -0.74 -1.21 15.40
C ALA A 189 -1.72 -0.27 16.14
N THR A 190 -2.04 0.89 15.56
CA THR A 190 -2.98 1.85 16.14
C THR A 190 -4.44 1.45 15.95
N GLY A 191 -4.73 0.44 15.11
CA GLY A 191 -6.09 0.02 14.81
C GLY A 191 -6.92 1.15 14.19
N ALA A 192 -6.28 2.15 13.58
CA ALA A 192 -6.99 3.22 12.90
C ALA A 192 -7.89 2.62 11.82
N GLU A 193 -9.15 3.02 11.77
CA GLU A 193 -10.13 2.51 10.80
C GLU A 193 -10.41 3.57 9.74
N VAL A 194 -10.63 3.11 8.51
CA VAL A 194 -11.12 3.97 7.44
C VAL A 194 -12.63 4.17 7.65
N PRO A 195 -13.11 5.41 7.93
CA PRO A 195 -14.46 5.65 8.44
C PRO A 195 -15.61 5.15 7.54
N PHE A 196 -15.34 4.99 6.24
CA PHE A 196 -16.31 4.58 5.23
C PHE A 196 -16.19 3.10 4.82
N LEU A 197 -15.10 2.41 5.21
CA LEU A 197 -14.89 0.99 4.88
C LEU A 197 -15.00 0.07 6.10
N GLY A 198 -14.86 0.58 7.33
CA GLY A 198 -14.79 -0.25 8.53
C GLY A 198 -13.60 -1.22 8.53
N LEU A 199 -12.62 -0.98 7.66
CA LEU A 199 -11.38 -1.75 7.52
C LEU A 199 -10.24 -0.98 8.18
N SER A 200 -9.26 -1.72 8.72
CA SER A 200 -8.08 -1.07 9.28
C SER A 200 -7.36 -0.26 8.19
N ALA A 201 -7.00 0.97 8.52
CA ALA A 201 -6.20 1.86 7.69
C ALA A 201 -4.84 1.24 7.37
N GLY A 202 -4.28 0.42 8.27
CA GLY A 202 -3.11 -0.41 7.99
C GLY A 202 -3.37 -1.42 6.86
N ALA A 203 -4.48 -2.15 6.88
CA ALA A 203 -4.80 -3.09 5.80
C ALA A 203 -5.04 -2.38 4.45
N VAL A 204 -5.69 -1.21 4.47
CA VAL A 204 -5.98 -0.45 3.24
C VAL A 204 -4.73 0.25 2.69
N ALA A 205 -3.98 0.94 3.55
CA ALA A 205 -2.76 1.63 3.16
C ALA A 205 -1.64 0.65 2.84
N GLY A 206 -1.59 -0.51 3.51
CA GLY A 206 -0.62 -1.58 3.27
C GLY A 206 -0.64 -2.13 1.86
N LEU A 207 -1.78 -2.07 1.16
CA LEU A 207 -1.87 -2.42 -0.27
C LEU A 207 -0.97 -1.55 -1.15
N VAL A 208 -0.61 -0.36 -0.70
CA VAL A 208 0.28 0.57 -1.41
C VAL A 208 1.62 0.71 -0.70
N LEU A 209 1.62 0.85 0.63
CA LEU A 209 2.82 1.10 1.43
C LEU A 209 3.77 -0.10 1.45
N VAL A 210 3.26 -1.33 1.53
CA VAL A 210 4.12 -2.52 1.53
C VAL A 210 4.83 -2.67 0.18
N PRO A 211 4.14 -2.69 -0.98
CA PRO A 211 4.81 -2.74 -2.28
C PRO A 211 5.76 -1.56 -2.51
N LEU A 212 5.38 -0.35 -2.07
CA LEU A 212 6.21 0.84 -2.19
C LEU A 212 7.49 0.73 -1.34
N SER A 213 7.41 0.23 -0.12
CA SER A 213 8.58 0.04 0.76
C SER A 213 9.57 -0.96 0.16
N VAL A 214 9.07 -2.05 -0.42
CA VAL A 214 9.89 -3.06 -1.10
C VAL A 214 10.53 -2.46 -2.35
N ALA A 215 9.77 -1.75 -3.18
CA ALA A 215 10.30 -1.09 -4.37
C ALA A 215 11.40 -0.07 -4.01
N LEU A 216 11.19 0.75 -2.98
CA LEU A 216 12.19 1.71 -2.51
C LEU A 216 13.44 1.02 -1.94
N ALA A 217 13.29 -0.09 -1.21
CA ALA A 217 14.41 -0.87 -0.70
C ALA A 217 15.22 -1.52 -1.85
N VAL A 218 14.55 -2.04 -2.88
CA VAL A 218 15.20 -2.60 -4.08
C VAL A 218 15.96 -1.52 -4.83
N VAL A 219 15.37 -0.34 -5.02
CA VAL A 219 16.06 0.81 -5.66
C VAL A 219 17.25 1.26 -4.80
N GLY A 220 17.09 1.34 -3.47
CA GLY A 220 18.20 1.62 -2.55
C GLY A 220 19.31 0.59 -2.61
N GLY A 221 18.98 -0.69 -2.73
CA GLY A 221 19.92 -1.80 -2.91
C GLY A 221 20.64 -1.74 -4.26
N ALA A 222 19.92 -1.43 -5.33
CA ALA A 222 20.49 -1.24 -6.65
C ALA A 222 21.50 -0.09 -6.64
N ILE A 223 21.13 1.07 -6.10
CA ILE A 223 22.03 2.23 -6.01
C ILE A 223 23.21 1.96 -5.06
N GLY A 224 22.97 1.26 -3.94
CA GLY A 224 23.98 1.01 -2.91
C GLY A 224 25.05 0.00 -3.32
N ASN A 225 24.68 -1.05 -4.06
CA ASN A 225 25.59 -2.09 -4.53
C ASN A 225 26.48 -1.65 -5.71
N LEU A 226 26.29 -0.43 -6.23
CA LEU A 226 27.03 0.09 -7.40
C LEU A 226 28.09 1.13 -7.04
N LYS A 227 28.08 1.63 -5.80
CA LYS A 227 29.07 2.60 -5.30
C LYS A 227 30.24 1.93 -4.56
N ASN A 228 30.22 0.61 -4.40
CA ASN A 228 31.26 -0.22 -3.78
C ASN A 228 31.92 -1.15 -4.81
#